data_AF-A0A656QD02-F1
#
_entry.id   AF-A0A656QD02-F1
#
_cell.length_a   1.000
_cell.length_b   1.000
_cell.length_c   1.000
_cell.angle_alpha   90.00
_cell.angle_beta   90.00
_cell.angle_gamma   90.00
#
_symmetry.space_group_name_H-M   'P 1'
#
loop_
_entity.id
_entity.type
_entity.pdbx_description
1 polymer ?
#
loop_
_entity_poly.entity_id
_entity_poly.type
_entity_poly.pdbx_seq_one_letter_code
_entity_poly.pdbx_strand_id
1 'polypeptide(L)' 'MGRGVKFLMPSWCDYHQWRSSDAKTFEKLTSLIDECCRSPFKGTGKPEPLRHDKA' A
#
# COMPACT_ATOMS: atom_id res chain seq x y z
N MET A 1 2.88 3.78 -18.71
CA MET A 1 1.70 4.41 -18.09
C MET A 1 1.33 3.55 -16.89
N GLY A 2 1.62 4.01 -15.66
CA GLY A 2 1.43 3.22 -14.44
C GLY A 2 -0.03 3.14 -14.02
N ARG A 3 -0.39 2.11 -13.23
CA ARG A 3 -1.73 1.98 -12.64
C ARG A 3 -1.97 3.14 -11.67
N GLY A 4 -3.17 3.72 -11.69
CA GLY A 4 -3.54 4.78 -10.75
C GLY A 4 -3.84 4.22 -9.35
N VAL A 5 -3.37 4.92 -8.31
CA VAL A 5 -3.64 4.58 -6.91
C VAL A 5 -4.90 5.32 -6.45
N LYS A 6 -5.83 4.61 -5.81
CA LYS A 6 -7.04 5.19 -5.21
C LYS A 6 -7.04 4.89 -3.72
N PHE A 7 -7.31 5.91 -2.92
CA PHE A 7 -7.47 5.77 -1.47
C PHE A 7 -8.92 6.02 -1.09
N LEU A 8 -9.40 5.25 -0.10
CA LEU A 8 -10.54 5.67 0.70
C LEU A 8 -10.11 6.79 1.64
N MET A 9 -11.05 7.65 2.03
CA MET A 9 -10.77 8.77 2.93
C MET A 9 -10.04 8.38 4.23
N PRO A 10 -10.44 7.31 4.97
CA PRO A 10 -9.69 6.88 6.14
C PRO A 10 -8.25 6.46 5.78
N SER A 11 -8.09 5.67 4.72
CA SER A 11 -6.76 5.19 4.28
C SER A 11 -5.82 6.33 3.86
N TRP A 12 -6.36 7.41 3.30
CA TRP A 12 -5.58 8.61 2.98
C TRP A 12 -5.08 9.31 4.24
N CYS A 13 -5.93 9.44 5.25
CA CYS A 13 -5.54 10.00 6.55
C CYS A 13 -4.44 9.15 7.21
N ASP A 14 -4.64 7.83 7.27
CA ASP A 14 -3.67 6.90 7.85
C ASP A 14 -2.32 6.96 7.12
N TYR A 15 -2.34 6.96 5.79
CA TYR A 15 -1.14 7.10 4.97
C TYR A 15 -0.33 8.36 5.34
N HIS A 16 -1.02 9.49 5.55
CA HIS A 16 -0.37 10.75 5.93
C HIS A 16 0.11 10.78 7.38
N GLN A 17 -0.60 10.14 8.31
CA GLN A 17 -0.19 10.10 9.71
C GLN A 17 1.18 9.42 9.87
N TRP A 18 1.47 8.39 9.07
CA TRP A 18 2.78 7.73 9.08
C TRP A 18 3.94 8.68 8.81
N ARG A 19 3.75 9.74 8.03
CA ARG A 19 4.82 10.72 7.76
C ARG A 19 5.28 11.46 9.02
N SER A 20 4.36 11.73 9.94
CA SER A 20 4.65 12.43 11.19
C SER A 20 5.08 11.50 12.32
N SER A 21 4.53 10.27 12.34
CA SER A 21 4.80 9.31 13.40
C SER A 21 6.04 8.44 13.15
N ASP A 22 6.24 7.95 11.93
CA ASP A 22 7.39 7.10 11.58
C ASP A 22 7.72 7.16 10.08
N ALA A 23 8.70 8.00 9.74
CA ALA A 23 9.10 8.24 8.35
C ALA A 23 9.60 6.96 7.64
N LYS A 24 10.23 6.03 8.37
CA LYS A 24 10.71 4.76 7.79
C LYS A 24 9.55 3.88 7.33
N THR A 25 8.50 3.80 8.13
CA THR A 25 7.27 3.09 7.78
C THR A 25 6.58 3.75 6.60
N PHE A 26 6.55 5.09 6.54
CA PHE A 26 6.01 5.83 5.39
C PHE A 26 6.77 5.53 4.09
N GLU A 27 8.10 5.53 4.12
CA GLU A 27 8.93 5.19 2.95
C GLU A 27 8.70 3.75 2.49
N LYS A 28 8.65 2.80 3.44
CA LYS A 28 8.35 1.40 3.15
C LYS A 28 6.97 1.23 2.53
N LEU A 29 5.95 1.90 3.07
CA LEU A 29 4.58 1.86 2.56
C LEU A 29 4.51 2.42 1.14
N THR A 30 5.16 3.56 0.89
CA THR A 30 5.24 4.18 -0.45
C THR A 30 5.91 3.23 -1.45
N SER A 31 7.01 2.58 -1.07
CA SER A 31 7.71 1.61 -1.91
C SER A 31 6.86 0.39 -2.23
N LEU A 32 6.12 -0.14 -1.25
CA LEU A 32 5.22 -1.28 -1.45
C LEU A 32 4.05 -0.91 -2.39
N ILE A 33 3.50 0.30 -2.28
CA ILE A 33 2.44 0.79 -3.17
C ILE A 33 2.94 0.90 -4.62
N ASP A 34 4.15 1.44 -4.83
CA ASP A 34 4.76 1.51 -6.17
C ASP A 34 5.03 0.11 -6.75
N GLU A 35 5.54 -0.82 -5.93
CA GLU A 35 5.76 -2.20 -6.32
C GLU A 35 4.45 -2.89 -6.72
N CYS A 36 3.36 -2.71 -5.96
CA CYS A 36 2.03 -3.20 -6.31
C CYS A 36 1.51 -2.64 -7.64
N CYS A 37 1.86 -1.40 -7.99
CA CYS A 37 1.48 -0.81 -9.28
C CYS A 37 2.20 -1.47 -10.46
N ARG A 38 3.46 -1.89 -10.26
CA ARG A 38 4.30 -2.56 -11.27
C ARG A 38 4.01 -4.06 -11.35
N SER A 39 3.98 -4.73 -10.20
CA SER A 39 3.90 -6.20 -10.03
C SER A 39 2.89 -6.56 -8.92
N PRO A 40 1.58 -6.62 -9.23
CA PRO A 40 0.52 -6.71 -8.20
C PRO A 40 0.57 -7.95 -7.29
N PHE A 41 1.10 -9.07 -7.78
CA PHE A 41 1.08 -10.36 -7.09
C PHE A 41 2.48 -10.92 -6.82
N LYS A 42 3.52 -10.11 -6.97
CA LYS A 42 4.93 -10.49 -6.74
C LYS A 42 5.67 -9.31 -6.13
N GLY A 43 6.48 -9.55 -5.11
CA GLY A 43 7.22 -8.45 -4.49
C GLY A 43 7.83 -8.78 -3.13
N THR A 44 8.53 -7.80 -2.58
CA THR A 44 9.25 -7.84 -1.30
C THR A 44 8.32 -7.92 -0.10
N GLY A 45 7.07 -7.46 -0.25
CA GLY A 45 6.04 -7.49 0.79
C GLY A 45 5.46 -8.87 1.09
N LYS A 46 5.91 -9.94 0.41
CA LYS A 46 5.28 -11.28 0.45
C LYS A 46 3.77 -11.17 0.16
N PRO A 47 3.39 -10.80 -1.07
CA PRO A 47 1.98 -10.65 -1.41
C PRO A 47 1.25 -11.98 -1.23
N GLU A 48 0.25 -11.98 -0.34
CA GLU A 48 -0.58 -13.14 -0.04
C GLU A 48 -2.02 -12.89 -0.50
N PRO A 49 -2.66 -13.83 -1.20
CA PRO A 49 -4.07 -13.71 -1.52
C PRO A 49 -4.88 -13.78 -0.23
N LEU A 50 -5.67 -12.75 0.03
CA LEU A 50 -6.55 -12.72 1.19
C LEU A 50 -7.57 -13.86 1.09
N ARG A 51 -7.61 -14.73 2.11
CA ARG A 51 -8.57 -15.82 2.23
C ARG A 51 -9.73 -15.35 3.09
N HIS A 52 -10.56 -14.46 2.56
CA HIS A 52 -11.89 -14.16 3.10
C HIS A 52 -12.75 -13.49 2.03
N ASP A 53 -13.80 -14.19 1.62
CA ASP A 53 -15.00 -13.60 1.03
C ASP A 53 -15.88 -13.23 2.22
N LYS A 54 -15.93 -11.95 2.58
CA LYS A 54 -17.05 -11.47 3.39
C LYS A 54 -18.08 -10.92 2.41
N ALA A 55 -18.95 -11.82 1.97
CA ALA A 55 -20.28 -11.49 1.47
C ALA A 55 -21.05 -10.60 2.45
#